data_AF-A0A959R123-F1
#
_entry.id   AF-A0A959R123-F1
#
_cell.length_a   1.000
_cell.length_b   1.000
_cell.length_c   1.000
_cell.angle_alpha   90.00
_cell.angle_beta   90.00
_cell.angle_gamma   90.00
#
_symmetry.space_group_name_H-M   'P 1'
#
loop_
_entity.id
_entity.type
_entity.pdbx_description
1 polymer ?
#
loop_
_entity_poly.entity_id
_entity_poly.type
_entity_poly.pdbx_seq_one_letter_code
_entity_poly.pdbx_strand_id
1 'polypeptide(L)' 'MAYIEDKDFREIDFTKEPFPATEFENCNFYNCNFSKTSLSDFTFVECLFDQCDLSLVRISNIID' A
#
# COMPACT_ATOMS: atom_id res chain seq x y z
N MET A 1 -14.07 1.14 9.50
CA MET A 1 -12.77 1.26 8.80
C MET A 1 -13.01 1.84 7.42
N ALA A 2 -12.02 2.51 6.85
CA ALA A 2 -12.09 3.02 5.48
C ALA A 2 -11.56 1.95 4.52
N TYR A 3 -12.30 1.71 3.44
CA TYR A 3 -12.09 0.65 2.45
C TYR A 3 -12.09 1.28 1.04
N ILE A 4 -11.19 0.81 0.16
CA ILE A 4 -11.09 1.24 -1.24
C ILE A 4 -10.93 0.02 -2.15
N GLU A 5 -11.68 0.02 -3.25
CA GLU A 5 -11.67 -1.05 -4.26
C GLU A 5 -11.40 -0.46 -5.66
N ASP A 6 -10.85 -1.27 -6.57
CA ASP A 6 -10.75 -0.98 -8.02
C ASP A 6 -10.10 0.38 -8.36
N LYS A 7 -9.03 0.74 -7.65
CA LYS A 7 -8.41 2.06 -7.78
C LYS A 7 -6.92 2.02 -8.11
N ASP A 8 -6.52 2.90 -9.03
CA ASP A 8 -5.13 3.18 -9.34
C ASP A 8 -4.59 4.34 -8.49
N PHE A 9 -3.41 4.13 -7.92
CA PHE A 9 -2.59 5.12 -7.22
C PHE A 9 -1.26 5.25 -7.96
N ARG A 10 -0.86 6.47 -8.33
CA ARG A 10 0.30 6.71 -9.18
C ARG A 10 1.18 7.82 -8.62
N GLU A 11 2.48 7.59 -8.56
CA GLU A 11 3.49 8.60 -8.21
C GLU A 11 3.28 9.25 -6.83
N ILE A 12 2.76 8.48 -5.86
CA ILE A 12 2.45 8.97 -4.51
C ILE A 12 3.60 8.64 -3.56
N ASP A 13 4.01 9.62 -2.75
CA ASP A 13 4.96 9.43 -1.66
C ASP A 13 4.23 9.18 -0.33
N PHE A 14 3.89 7.91 -0.05
CA PHE A 14 3.23 7.48 1.19
C PHE A 14 4.12 7.57 2.43
N THR A 15 5.38 8.02 2.28
CA THR A 15 6.22 8.41 3.43
C THR A 15 5.86 9.80 3.97
N LYS A 16 5.13 10.59 3.19
CA LYS A 16 4.72 11.97 3.50
C LYS A 16 3.20 12.14 3.59
N GLU A 17 2.47 11.34 2.84
CA GLU A 17 1.01 11.39 2.76
C GLU A 17 0.35 10.37 3.69
N PRO A 18 -0.77 10.72 4.36
CA PRO A 18 -1.56 9.74 5.08
C PRO A 18 -2.24 8.77 4.11
N PHE A 19 -2.35 7.50 4.51
CA PHE A 19 -3.11 6.52 3.74
C PHE A 19 -4.61 6.87 3.77
N PRO A 20 -5.31 6.79 2.61
CA PRO A 20 -6.72 7.14 2.52
C PRO A 20 -7.66 6.07 3.08
N ALA A 21 -7.15 4.86 3.32
CA ALA A 21 -7.89 3.70 3.82
C ALA A 21 -6.95 2.74 4.55
N THR A 22 -7.52 1.83 5.34
CA THR A 22 -6.79 0.73 6.00
C THR A 22 -6.96 -0.60 5.26
N GLU A 23 -7.94 -0.70 4.37
CA GLU A 23 -8.22 -1.88 3.54
C GLU A 23 -8.28 -1.47 2.06
N PHE A 24 -7.57 -2.21 1.23
CA PHE A 24 -7.51 -2.02 -0.22
C PHE A 24 -7.76 -3.35 -0.93
N GLU A 25 -8.65 -3.36 -1.92
CA GLU A 25 -8.99 -4.54 -2.72
C GLU A 25 -8.87 -4.22 -4.21
N ASN A 26 -8.25 -5.12 -4.99
CA ASN A 26 -8.03 -4.96 -6.44
C ASN A 26 -7.47 -3.57 -6.86
N CYS A 27 -6.61 -2.99 -6.02
CA CYS A 27 -6.00 -1.69 -6.25
C CYS A 27 -4.59 -1.82 -6.85
N ASN A 28 -4.22 -0.90 -7.74
CA ASN A 28 -2.88 -0.86 -8.33
C ASN A 28 -2.10 0.35 -7.82
N PHE A 29 -0.92 0.12 -7.29
CA PHE A 29 0.04 1.15 -6.89
C PHE A 29 1.18 1.16 -7.90
N TYR A 30 1.40 2.29 -8.57
CA TYR A 30 2.40 2.45 -9.62
C TYR A 30 3.38 3.58 -9.29
N ASN A 31 4.68 3.28 -9.27
CA ASN A 31 5.74 4.25 -8.99
C ASN A 31 5.53 5.01 -7.67
N CYS A 32 4.98 4.35 -6.65
CA CYS A 32 4.72 4.92 -5.33
C CYS A 32 5.87 4.62 -4.36
N ASN A 33 6.10 5.51 -3.40
CA ASN A 33 7.11 5.33 -2.36
C ASN A 33 6.47 4.95 -1.04
N PHE A 34 6.74 3.73 -0.57
CA PHE A 34 6.36 3.23 0.75
C PHE A 34 7.58 3.02 1.66
N SER A 35 8.76 3.48 1.26
CA SER A 35 10.00 3.15 1.98
C SER A 35 9.92 3.49 3.46
N LYS A 36 10.39 2.56 4.31
CA LYS A 36 10.41 2.68 5.77
C LYS A 36 9.03 2.88 6.44
N THR A 37 7.93 2.72 5.71
CA THR A 37 6.57 2.78 6.29
C THR A 37 6.24 1.50 7.05
N SER A 38 5.21 1.58 7.89
CA SER A 38 4.62 0.43 8.56
C SER A 38 3.29 0.11 7.90
N LEU A 39 3.21 -1.05 7.25
CA LEU A 39 1.98 -1.58 6.64
C LEU A 39 1.29 -2.62 7.53
N SER A 40 1.73 -2.76 8.78
CA SER A 40 1.22 -3.74 9.76
C SER A 40 -0.28 -3.67 10.03
N ASP A 41 -0.87 -2.47 9.94
CA ASP A 41 -2.29 -2.24 10.20
C ASP A 41 -3.13 -2.14 8.91
N PHE A 42 -2.52 -2.49 7.77
CA PHE A 42 -3.14 -2.36 6.46
C PHE A 42 -3.37 -3.74 5.84
N THR A 43 -4.53 -3.89 5.19
CA THR A 43 -4.87 -5.09 4.42
C THR A 43 -4.90 -4.74 2.94
N PHE A 44 -4.20 -5.55 2.14
CA PHE A 44 -4.18 -5.44 0.69
C PHE A 44 -4.62 -6.79 0.11
N VAL A 45 -5.76 -6.83 -0.57
CA VAL A 45 -6.33 -8.02 -1.22
C VAL A 45 -6.26 -7.81 -2.72
N GLU A 46 -5.67 -8.75 -3.45
CA GLU A 46 -5.55 -8.69 -4.92
C GLU A 46 -4.94 -7.37 -5.45
N CYS A 47 -4.14 -6.68 -4.62
CA CYS A 47 -3.49 -5.43 -5.02
C CYS A 47 -2.15 -5.68 -5.69
N LEU A 48 -1.78 -4.81 -6.64
CA LEU A 48 -0.49 -4.84 -7.31
C LEU A 48 0.36 -3.64 -6.89
N PHE A 49 1.65 -3.89 -6.65
CA PHE A 49 2.64 -2.85 -6.38
C PHE A 49 3.71 -2.90 -7.48
N ASP A 50 3.53 -2.10 -8.54
CA ASP A 50 4.46 -2.02 -9.67
C ASP A 50 5.37 -0.79 -9.57
N GLN A 51 6.66 -0.98 -9.80
CA GLN A 51 7.70 0.06 -9.73
C GLN A 51 7.70 0.85 -8.40
N CYS A 52 7.16 0.28 -7.32
CA CYS A 52 7.08 0.95 -6.02
C CYS A 52 8.37 0.75 -5.21
N ASP A 53 8.77 1.78 -4.46
CA ASP A 53 9.81 1.64 -3.45
C ASP A 53 9.22 1.05 -2.17
N LEU A 54 9.43 -0.25 -1.97
CA LEU A 54 9.02 -1.00 -0.78
C LEU A 54 10.21 -1.24 0.18
N SER A 55 11.33 -0.51 0.01
CA SER A 55 12.54 -0.74 0.80
C SER A 55 12.29 -0.48 2.29
N LEU A 56 12.70 -1.44 3.12
CA LEU A 56 12.57 -1.37 4.59
C LEU A 56 11.13 -1.20 5.09
N VAL A 57 10.12 -1.52 4.28
CA VAL A 57 8.73 -1.61 4.74
C VAL A 57 8.62 -2.63 5.86
N ARG A 58 7.86 -2.30 6.90
CA ARG A 58 7.49 -3.24 7.96
C ARG A 58 6.11 -3.81 7.67
N ILE A 59 6.05 -5.13 7.58
CA ILE A 59 4.81 -5.90 7.49
C ILE A 59 4.72 -6.82 8.71
N SER A 60 3.51 -7.04 9.19
CA SER A 60 3.22 -8.08 10.19
C SER A 60 2.21 -9.04 9.60
N ASN A 61 2.45 -10.35 9.78
CA ASN A 61 1.68 -11.46 9.22
C ASN A 61 1.75 -11.55 7.69
N ILE A 62 2.76 -12.26 7.21
CA ILE A 62 2.72 -12.90 5.90
C ILE A 62 2.09 -14.26 6.15
N ILE A 63 0.89 -14.50 5.63
CA ILE A 63 0.38 -15.87 5.51
C ILE A 63 0.82 -16.32 4.12
N ASP A 64 1.69 -17.32 4.07
CA ASP A 64 2.21 -17.93 2.84
C ASP A 64 1.08 -18.43 1.92
#